data_AF-F7WZB7-F1
#
_entry.id   AF-F7WZB7-F1
#
_cell.length_a   1.000
_cell.length_b   1.000
_cell.length_c   1.000
_cell.angle_alpha   90.00
_cell.angle_beta   90.00
_cell.angle_gamma   90.00
#
_symmetry.space_group_name_H-M   'P 1'
#
loop_
_entity.id
_entity.type
_entity.pdbx_description
1 polymer ?
#
loop_
_entity_poly.entity_id
_entity_poly.type
_entity_poly.pdbx_seq_one_letter_code
_entity_poly.pdbx_strand_id
1 'polypeptide(L)'
;MNNLLLEKIINKKLKNKHTLHDYIPNGLQVEGCSEIYNIVTGVTACRKLLKKSLDYQAHAIIVHHGYFWKNENPKIIGMKRNRLKILLTNDINLYSWHLPLDIHPELGNNVLLGNALNISIQGYITPLVLWGYFKKKIIS
;
A
#
# COMPACT_ATOMS: atom_id res chain seq x y z
N MET A 1 11.01 7.01 14.24
CA MET A 1 11.15 5.54 14.00
C MET A 1 12.09 5.33 12.82
N ASN A 2 13.01 4.37 12.87
CA ASN A 2 13.90 4.09 11.73
C ASN A 2 13.11 3.56 10.50
N ASN A 3 13.47 4.01 9.30
CA ASN A 3 12.80 3.67 8.04
C ASN A 3 12.80 2.17 7.70
N LEU A 4 13.92 1.48 7.89
CA LEU A 4 14.04 0.03 7.66
C LEU A 4 13.35 -0.78 8.77
N LEU A 5 13.34 -0.26 10.00
CA LEU A 5 12.59 -0.87 11.09
C LEU A 5 11.08 -0.80 10.84
N LEU A 6 10.57 0.32 10.34
CA LEU A 6 9.16 0.47 9.95
C LEU A 6 8.75 -0.59 8.93
N GLU A 7 9.57 -0.79 7.89
CA GLU A 7 9.34 -1.84 6.89
C GLU A 7 9.24 -3.23 7.54
N LYS A 8 10.18 -3.58 8.43
CA LYS A 8 10.17 -4.87 9.13
C LYS A 8 8.91 -5.05 9.98
N ILE A 9 8.46 -4.00 10.67
CA ILE A 9 7.24 -4.03 11.49
C ILE A 9 6.02 -4.29 10.61
N ILE A 10 5.87 -3.55 9.51
CA ILE A 10 4.71 -3.70 8.62
C ILE A 10 4.75 -5.05 7.89
N ASN A 11 5.91 -5.50 7.41
CA ASN A 11 6.07 -6.83 6.83
C ASN A 11 5.67 -7.94 7.81
N LYS A 12 6.02 -7.80 9.09
CA LYS A 12 5.59 -8.74 10.13
C LYS A 12 4.09 -8.67 10.36
N LYS A 13 3.50 -7.46 10.42
CA LYS A 13 2.06 -7.28 10.62
C LYS A 13 1.24 -7.82 9.46
N LEU A 14 1.68 -7.59 8.21
CA LEU A 14 0.98 -8.02 7.00
C LEU A 14 1.27 -9.46 6.59
N LYS A 15 2.06 -10.20 7.37
CA LYS A 15 2.39 -11.59 7.07
C LYS A 15 1.10 -12.43 7.03
N ASN A 16 0.89 -13.08 5.90
CA ASN A 16 -0.25 -13.97 5.68
C ASN A 16 0.23 -15.43 5.51
N LYS A 17 -0.68 -16.39 5.68
CA LYS A 17 -0.45 -17.80 5.36
C LYS A 17 -0.31 -18.04 3.85
N HIS A 18 -0.93 -17.20 3.04
CA HIS A 18 -0.80 -17.25 1.59
C HIS A 18 0.40 -16.41 1.15
N THR A 19 1.35 -17.05 0.46
CA THR A 19 2.44 -16.36 -0.23
C THR A 19 2.01 -16.18 -1.69
N LEU A 20 1.81 -14.95 -2.12
CA LEU A 20 1.46 -14.62 -3.51
C LEU A 20 2.67 -14.00 -4.21
N HIS A 21 2.89 -14.38 -5.47
CA HIS A 21 3.81 -13.66 -6.34
C HIS A 21 3.20 -12.31 -6.71
N ASP A 22 3.79 -11.25 -6.19
CA ASP A 22 3.31 -9.90 -6.45
C ASP A 22 3.84 -9.36 -7.79
N TYR A 23 3.20 -8.30 -8.26
CA TYR A 23 3.57 -7.55 -9.45
C TYR A 23 4.45 -6.34 -9.12
N ILE A 24 4.57 -5.96 -7.84
CA ILE A 24 5.47 -4.88 -7.38
C ILE A 24 6.35 -5.38 -6.22
N PRO A 25 7.50 -4.73 -5.96
CA PRO A 25 8.21 -4.93 -4.70
C PRO A 25 7.38 -4.36 -3.53
N ASN A 26 7.01 -5.23 -2.58
CA ASN A 26 6.39 -4.83 -1.32
C ASN A 26 7.44 -4.34 -0.33
N GLY A 27 7.11 -3.32 0.46
CA GLY A 27 8.02 -2.67 1.40
C GLY A 27 8.52 -1.32 0.92
N LEU A 28 9.75 -0.96 1.30
CA LEU A 28 10.40 0.29 0.92
C LEU A 28 10.78 0.24 -0.56
N GLN A 29 10.26 1.19 -1.35
CA GLN A 29 10.47 1.27 -2.79
C GLN A 29 11.41 2.41 -3.19
N VAL A 30 11.35 3.54 -2.50
CA VAL A 30 12.27 4.68 -2.69
C VAL A 30 12.71 5.10 -1.30
N GLU A 31 14.01 5.01 -1.05
CA GLU A 31 14.61 5.41 0.23
C GLU A 31 14.65 6.93 0.37
N GLY A 32 14.35 7.41 1.57
CA GLY A 32 14.47 8.81 1.99
C GLY A 32 15.21 8.90 3.33
N CYS A 33 14.75 9.77 4.22
CA CYS A 33 15.38 9.98 5.52
C CYS A 33 15.32 8.73 6.42
N SER A 34 16.34 8.56 7.26
CA SER A 34 16.42 7.41 8.17
C SER A 34 15.40 7.46 9.30
N GLU A 35 15.02 8.65 9.78
CA GLU A 35 14.09 8.84 10.88
C GLU A 35 12.72 9.37 10.41
N ILE A 36 11.67 8.59 10.70
CA ILE A 36 10.29 8.90 10.34
C ILE A 36 9.53 9.37 11.57
N TYR A 37 8.83 10.50 11.42
CA TYR A 37 7.96 11.10 12.43
C TYR A 37 6.56 11.33 11.85
N ASN A 38 6.48 11.81 10.61
CA ASN A 38 5.23 12.09 9.91
C ASN A 38 5.03 11.13 8.74
N ILE A 39 3.86 10.48 8.69
CA ILE A 39 3.47 9.56 7.63
C ILE A 39 2.21 10.08 6.94
N VAL A 40 2.23 10.12 5.61
CA VAL A 40 1.04 10.32 4.78
C VAL A 40 0.68 9.01 4.10
N THR A 41 -0.59 8.65 4.05
CA THR A 41 -1.05 7.44 3.37
C THR A 41 -1.97 7.77 2.19
N GLY A 42 -2.11 6.85 1.25
CA GLY A 42 -3.03 6.98 0.13
C GLY A 42 -3.16 5.69 -0.68
N VAL A 43 -4.08 5.65 -1.65
CA VAL A 43 -4.26 4.45 -2.48
C VAL A 43 -3.10 4.26 -3.46
N THR A 44 -2.67 5.33 -4.13
CA THR A 44 -1.67 5.27 -5.21
C THR A 44 -0.63 6.36 -5.04
N ALA A 45 0.65 6.07 -5.33
CA ALA A 45 1.75 7.04 -5.39
C ALA A 45 1.63 7.97 -6.62
N CYS A 46 0.54 8.72 -6.72
CA CYS A 46 0.28 9.67 -7.79
C CYS A 46 0.90 11.04 -7.48
N ARG A 47 1.13 11.86 -8.51
CA ARG A 47 1.74 13.20 -8.35
C ARG A 47 0.97 14.09 -7.35
N LYS A 48 -0.36 13.97 -7.31
CA LYS A 48 -1.21 14.75 -6.39
C LYS A 48 -0.94 14.38 -4.93
N LEU A 49 -0.84 13.09 -4.62
CA LEU A 49 -0.47 12.60 -3.29
C LEU A 49 0.92 13.12 -2.90
N LEU A 50 1.93 12.87 -3.75
CA LEU A 50 3.30 13.30 -3.46
C LEU A 50 3.41 14.80 -3.18
N LYS A 51 2.73 15.64 -3.98
CA LYS A 51 2.71 17.08 -3.77
C LYS A 51 2.04 17.46 -2.46
N LYS A 52 0.90 16.84 -2.13
CA LYS A 52 0.22 17.13 -0.86
C LYS A 52 1.01 16.66 0.35
N SER A 53 1.79 15.59 0.24
CA SER A 53 2.66 15.15 1.34
C SER A 53 3.71 16.18 1.75
N LEU A 54 4.12 17.08 0.84
CA LEU A 54 5.03 18.18 1.16
C LEU A 54 4.40 19.18 2.14
N ASP A 55 3.12 19.49 1.95
CA ASP A 55 2.38 20.42 2.83
C ASP A 55 2.28 19.90 4.27
N TYR A 56 2.38 18.57 4.45
CA TYR A 56 2.34 17.90 5.75
C TYR A 56 3.73 17.48 6.26
N GLN A 57 4.81 17.95 5.62
CA GLN A 57 6.18 17.62 6.01
C GLN A 57 6.38 16.11 6.21
N ALA A 58 5.87 15.31 5.26
CA ALA A 58 5.91 13.86 5.37
C ALA A 58 7.35 13.34 5.25
N HIS A 59 7.74 12.46 6.18
CA HIS A 59 9.00 11.72 6.10
C HIS A 59 8.83 10.38 5.35
N ALA A 60 7.58 9.90 5.31
CA ALA A 60 7.22 8.70 4.59
C ALA A 60 5.83 8.79 3.98
N ILE A 61 5.67 8.12 2.84
CA ILE A 61 4.41 7.91 2.17
C ILE A 61 4.16 6.40 2.09
N ILE A 62 3.00 5.93 2.55
CA ILE A 62 2.59 4.52 2.45
C ILE A 62 1.42 4.41 1.49
N VAL A 63 1.55 3.57 0.46
CA VAL A 63 0.48 3.34 -0.53
C VAL A 63 0.17 1.87 -0.75
N HIS A 64 -0.96 1.61 -1.39
CA HIS A 64 -1.27 0.29 -1.91
C HIS A 64 -0.63 0.07 -3.29
N HIS A 65 -0.75 1.05 -4.19
CA HIS A 65 -0.14 1.03 -5.52
C HIS A 65 1.10 1.94 -5.60
N GLY A 66 2.27 1.32 -5.47
CA GLY A 66 3.57 1.94 -5.64
C GLY A 66 4.07 1.95 -7.09
N TYR A 67 5.39 1.90 -7.24
CA TYR A 67 6.12 1.82 -8.51
C TYR A 67 6.72 0.42 -8.73
N PHE A 68 7.48 0.27 -9.81
CA PHE A 68 8.28 -0.92 -10.11
C PHE A 68 7.43 -2.14 -10.43
N TRP A 69 6.36 -1.91 -11.22
CA TRP A 69 5.52 -2.99 -11.71
C TRP A 69 6.30 -3.92 -12.62
N LYS A 70 6.05 -5.22 -12.51
CA LYS A 70 6.65 -6.25 -13.34
C LYS A 70 6.44 -5.89 -14.81
N ASN A 71 7.51 -5.97 -15.59
CA ASN A 71 7.56 -5.62 -17.02
C ASN A 71 7.36 -4.12 -17.34
N GLU A 72 7.39 -3.21 -16.35
CA GLU A 72 7.39 -1.78 -16.65
C GLU A 72 8.72 -1.34 -17.28
N ASN A 73 8.67 -0.26 -18.08
CA ASN A 73 9.89 0.32 -18.65
C ASN A 73 10.79 0.86 -17.53
N PRO A 74 12.07 0.41 -17.42
CA PRO A 74 12.95 0.86 -16.36
C PRO A 74 13.40 2.32 -16.53
N LYS A 75 13.29 2.90 -17.73
CA LYS A 75 13.73 4.28 -18.01
C LYS A 75 13.01 5.30 -17.12
N ILE A 76 13.80 6.18 -16.51
CA ILE A 76 13.29 7.28 -15.67
C ILE A 76 13.08 8.52 -16.53
N ILE A 77 11.96 8.56 -17.23
CA ILE A 77 11.56 9.68 -18.11
C ILE A 77 10.14 10.16 -17.79
N GLY A 78 9.81 11.37 -18.24
CA GLY A 78 8.48 11.96 -18.11
C GLY A 78 7.91 11.89 -16.68
N MET A 79 6.78 11.20 -16.53
CA MET A 79 6.06 11.10 -15.24
C MET A 79 6.89 10.42 -14.15
N LYS A 80 7.63 9.35 -14.49
CA LYS A 80 8.46 8.60 -13.52
C LYS A 80 9.56 9.48 -12.95
N ARG A 81 10.27 10.21 -13.82
CA ARG A 81 11.27 11.22 -13.42
C ARG A 81 10.67 12.26 -12.49
N ASN A 82 9.54 12.85 -12.86
CA ASN A 82 8.94 13.93 -12.08
C ASN A 82 8.47 13.47 -10.69
N ARG A 83 7.98 12.23 -10.57
CA ARG A 83 7.57 11.64 -9.28
C ARG A 83 8.77 11.28 -8.41
N LEU A 84 9.77 10.60 -8.96
CA LEU A 84 10.99 10.25 -8.24
C LEU A 84 11.76 11.48 -7.79
N LYS A 85 11.80 12.54 -8.62
CA LYS A 85 12.41 13.82 -8.23
C LYS A 85 11.79 14.37 -6.95
N ILE A 86 10.45 14.39 -6.83
CA ILE A 86 9.79 14.90 -5.61
C ILE A 86 10.21 14.11 -4.37
N LEU A 87 10.26 12.78 -4.47
CA LEU A 87 10.64 11.94 -3.33
C LEU A 87 12.11 12.16 -2.94
N LEU A 88 13.01 12.05 -3.92
CA LEU A 88 14.46 12.09 -3.71
C LEU A 88 14.96 13.48 -3.29
N THR A 89 14.41 14.57 -3.81
CA THR A 89 14.88 15.92 -3.43
C THR A 89 14.33 16.39 -2.08
N ASN A 90 13.40 15.65 -1.47
CA ASN A 90 12.81 15.98 -0.18
C ASN A 90 13.04 14.87 0.86
N ASP A 91 13.92 13.90 0.55
CA ASP A 91 14.24 12.76 1.40
C ASP A 91 13.01 12.02 1.94
N ILE A 92 12.00 11.81 1.09
CA ILE A 92 10.75 11.14 1.47
C ILE A 92 10.81 9.67 1.12
N ASN A 93 10.63 8.81 2.13
CA ASN A 93 10.50 7.37 1.93
C ASN A 93 9.16 7.04 1.23
N LEU A 94 9.19 6.21 0.19
CA LEU A 94 7.98 5.63 -0.39
C LEU A 94 7.91 4.14 -0.05
N TYR A 95 6.83 3.73 0.59
CA TYR A 95 6.50 2.33 0.84
C TYR A 95 5.27 1.90 0.06
N SER A 96 5.21 0.63 -0.33
CA SER A 96 4.03 0.03 -0.92
C SER A 96 3.76 -1.36 -0.37
N TRP A 97 2.50 -1.66 -0.06
CA TRP A 97 2.04 -3.04 0.15
C TRP A 97 0.80 -3.32 -0.70
N HIS A 98 0.96 -4.18 -1.70
CA HIS A 98 -0.07 -4.53 -2.67
C HIS A 98 -0.83 -5.79 -2.23
N LEU A 99 -0.52 -6.97 -2.76
CA LEU A 99 -1.28 -8.18 -2.46
C LEU A 99 -1.28 -8.55 -0.96
N PRO A 100 -0.18 -8.38 -0.18
CA PRO A 100 -0.22 -8.61 1.26
C PRO A 100 -1.27 -7.76 1.98
N LEU A 101 -1.51 -6.54 1.50
CA LEU A 101 -2.55 -5.68 2.05
C LEU A 101 -3.94 -6.11 1.57
N ASP A 102 -4.14 -6.57 0.34
CA ASP A 102 -5.46 -7.05 -0.11
C ASP A 102 -6.00 -8.23 0.71
N ILE A 103 -5.12 -9.17 1.04
CA ILE A 103 -5.49 -10.45 1.65
C ILE A 103 -5.44 -10.45 3.18
N HIS A 104 -4.99 -9.37 3.81
CA HIS A 104 -4.79 -9.36 5.26
C HIS A 104 -6.15 -9.50 5.99
N PRO A 105 -6.29 -10.45 6.94
CA PRO A 105 -7.59 -10.83 7.51
C PRO A 105 -8.25 -9.78 8.42
N GLU A 106 -7.53 -8.72 8.77
CA GLU A 106 -8.02 -7.63 9.65
C GLU A 106 -7.94 -6.29 8.93
N LEU A 107 -6.73 -5.90 8.51
CA LEU A 107 -6.44 -4.65 7.81
C LEU A 107 -6.70 -4.64 6.30
N GLY A 108 -7.08 -5.78 5.69
CA GLY A 108 -7.00 -5.91 4.25
C GLY A 108 -8.19 -5.37 3.49
N ASN A 109 -7.95 -4.91 2.25
CA ASN A 109 -8.95 -4.23 1.42
C ASN A 109 -10.25 -5.04 1.31
N ASN A 110 -10.13 -6.34 1.03
CA ASN A 110 -11.31 -7.19 0.83
C ASN A 110 -12.11 -7.42 2.13
N VAL A 111 -11.43 -7.60 3.26
CA VAL A 111 -12.08 -7.77 4.57
C VAL A 111 -12.75 -6.46 5.00
N LEU A 112 -12.06 -5.33 4.84
CA LEU A 112 -12.60 -4.01 5.21
C LEU A 112 -13.80 -3.63 4.36
N LEU A 113 -13.78 -3.95 3.06
CA LEU A 113 -14.94 -3.78 2.18
C LEU A 113 -16.11 -4.66 2.63
N GLY A 114 -15.87 -5.94 2.91
CA GLY A 114 -16.90 -6.85 3.40
C GLY A 114 -17.54 -6.34 4.70
N ASN A 115 -16.73 -5.84 5.63
CA ASN A 115 -17.21 -5.24 6.88
C ASN A 115 -18.04 -3.98 6.63
N ALA A 116 -17.56 -3.05 5.79
CA ALA A 116 -18.28 -1.81 5.45
C ALA A 116 -19.65 -2.09 4.81
N LEU A 117 -19.75 -3.17 4.04
CA LEU A 117 -20.99 -3.62 3.40
C LEU A 117 -21.83 -4.55 4.28
N ASN A 118 -21.46 -4.75 5.55
CA ASN A 118 -22.14 -5.69 6.46
C ASN A 118 -22.25 -7.12 5.93
N ILE A 119 -21.22 -7.60 5.24
CA ILE A 119 -21.11 -8.98 4.77
C ILE A 119 -20.51 -9.85 5.88
N SER A 120 -21.20 -10.93 6.24
CA SER A 120 -20.65 -11.99 7.06
C SER A 120 -19.80 -12.91 6.19
N ILE A 121 -18.50 -12.62 6.13
CA ILE A 121 -17.50 -13.40 5.39
C ILE A 121 -17.48 -14.84 5.94
N GLN A 122 -17.62 -15.83 5.05
CA GLN A 122 -17.62 -17.25 5.39
C GLN A 122 -16.30 -17.94 5.04
N GLY A 123 -15.52 -17.35 4.13
CA GLY A 123 -14.23 -17.87 3.70
C GLY A 123 -13.76 -17.21 2.41
N TYR A 124 -12.91 -17.93 1.68
CA TYR A 124 -12.32 -17.49 0.43
C TYR A 124 -12.52 -18.54 -0.68
N ILE A 125 -12.86 -18.09 -1.88
CA ILE A 125 -12.89 -18.91 -3.11
C ILE A 125 -11.45 -19.08 -3.62
N THR A 126 -10.71 -17.97 -3.66
CA THR A 126 -9.26 -17.91 -3.85
C THR A 126 -8.69 -16.92 -2.84
N PRO A 127 -7.37 -16.87 -2.59
CA PRO A 127 -6.81 -15.98 -1.56
C PRO A 127 -7.22 -14.50 -1.67
N LEU A 128 -7.52 -14.01 -2.88
CA LEU A 128 -7.96 -12.62 -3.15
C LEU A 128 -9.48 -12.46 -3.27
N VAL A 129 -10.26 -13.54 -3.24
CA VAL A 129 -11.71 -13.53 -3.49
C VAL A 129 -12.42 -14.10 -2.28
N LEU A 130 -12.86 -13.23 -1.38
CA LEU A 130 -13.69 -13.61 -0.23
C LEU A 130 -15.15 -13.75 -0.64
N TRP A 131 -15.89 -14.61 0.08
CA TRP A 131 -17.32 -14.78 -0.11
C TRP A 131 -18.06 -14.77 1.23
N GLY A 132 -19.34 -14.41 1.20
CA GLY A 132 -20.19 -14.37 2.38
C GLY A 132 -21.61 -13.90 2.07
N TYR A 133 -22.38 -13.63 3.11
CA TYR A 133 -23.78 -13.20 3.01
C TYR A 133 -23.96 -11.82 3.64
N PHE A 134 -24.84 -10.99 3.09
CA PHE A 134 -25.26 -9.78 3.80
C PHE A 134 -25.94 -10.14 5.12
N LYS A 135 -25.54 -9.50 6.22
CA LYS A 135 -26.10 -9.72 7.56
C LYS A 135 -27.59 -9.33 7.65
N LYS A 136 -28.07 -8.51 6.71
CA LYS A 136 -29.48 -8.17 6.53
C LYS A 136 -29.82 -8.30 5.06
N LYS A 137 -31.05 -8.74 4.76
CA LYS A 137 -31.57 -8.74 3.40
C LYS A 137 -31.59 -7.29 2.89
N ILE A 138 -30.93 -7.02 1.77
CA ILE A 138 -31.04 -5.72 1.11
C ILE A 138 -32.44 -5.67 0.53
N ILE A 139 -33.32 -4.87 1.15
CA ILE A 139 -34.62 -4.56 0.59
C ILE A 139 -34.39 -3.29 -0.22
N SER A 140 -34.45 -3.42 -1.54
CA SER A 140 -34.43 -2.31 -2.49
C SER A 140 -35.78 -1.58 -2.50
#